data_AF-A0A851L7V3-F1
#
_entry.id   AF-A0A851L7V3-F1
#
_cell.length_a   1.000
_cell.length_b   1.000
_cell.length_c   1.000
_cell.angle_alpha   90.00
_cell.angle_beta   90.00
_cell.angle_gamma   90.00
#
_symmetry.space_group_name_H-M   'P 1'
#
loop_
_entity.id
_entity.type
_entity.pdbx_description
1 polymer ?
#
loop_
_entity_poly.entity_id
_entity_poly.type
_entity_poly.pdbx_seq_one_letter_code
_entity_poly.pdbx_strand_id
1 'polypeptide(L)'
;QVDCNQYPSVTGKDGTVLVACPRDFKPVCGTDGTTYSSECGICFHNKKHVASVEKAYDGECELKPVMINCSRYRGTVIDGDTMVACPRILKPVCGSDSFTYDNECGICAYNVEHHTNVSKIHDGECKQEIVTLDCSKYQTATAKDGKELVFCPRILSPVCGTDGITYDNECEICAHNGKHRTHVNKKHNGKCRQDTSEIDCSQYPSRMINDGKAQIRCSRILLPVCGTDGFTYDNECGICAYNLEHGTQVKKSHEGRCKEESTPVDCSTYLSNTKASEAAAACPFILREICGTDGVTYSNDCVLCAHNIEFGTNVAKKHDGRCTEEVPQLDCSQYSISTLKDGRQLMACTMIYNPVCGTDGVTYPSECSLCAHNLEHQTNLGKRKNGHCEEDITK
;
A
#
# COMPACT_ATOMS: atom_id res chain seq x y z
N GLN A 1 12.44 -24.29 -24.46
CA GLN A 1 12.74 -25.62 -23.92
C GLN A 1 14.02 -25.52 -23.10
N VAL A 2 14.00 -25.97 -21.83
CA VAL A 2 15.17 -25.90 -20.94
C VAL A 2 16.00 -27.16 -21.11
N ASP A 3 17.31 -27.03 -21.39
CA ASP A 3 18.21 -28.17 -21.42
C ASP A 3 18.69 -28.49 -20.00
N CYS A 4 18.14 -29.52 -19.37
CA CYS A 4 18.55 -29.93 -18.03
C CYS A 4 19.82 -30.79 -18.01
N ASN A 5 20.36 -31.20 -19.17
CA ASN A 5 21.59 -31.99 -19.22
C ASN A 5 22.83 -31.15 -18.92
N GLN A 6 22.73 -29.82 -19.05
CA GLN A 6 23.81 -28.90 -18.72
C GLN A 6 24.06 -28.76 -17.19
N TYR A 7 23.13 -29.25 -16.35
CA TYR A 7 23.23 -29.18 -14.90
C TYR A 7 23.50 -30.56 -14.28
N PRO A 8 24.71 -30.79 -13.72
CA PRO A 8 25.04 -32.04 -13.05
C PRO A 8 24.05 -32.32 -11.92
N SER A 9 23.56 -33.56 -11.84
CA SER A 9 22.54 -33.91 -10.85
C SER A 9 22.65 -35.35 -10.40
N VAL A 10 22.36 -35.57 -9.11
CA VAL A 10 22.48 -36.86 -8.43
C VAL A 10 21.20 -37.10 -7.64
N THR A 11 20.67 -38.32 -7.73
CA THR A 11 19.56 -38.77 -6.88
C THR A 11 20.12 -39.73 -5.84
N GLY A 12 20.03 -39.36 -4.57
CA GLY A 12 20.40 -40.21 -3.45
C GLY A 12 19.50 -41.44 -3.34
N LYS A 13 19.98 -42.49 -2.66
CA LYS A 13 19.24 -43.75 -2.43
C LYS A 13 17.96 -43.54 -1.61
N ASP A 14 17.88 -42.42 -0.90
CA ASP A 14 16.76 -41.92 -0.11
C ASP A 14 15.75 -41.10 -0.93
N GLY A 15 15.98 -40.92 -2.24
CA GLY A 15 15.14 -40.09 -3.10
C GLY A 15 15.50 -38.60 -3.06
N THR A 16 16.55 -38.21 -2.33
CA THR A 16 17.00 -36.81 -2.28
C THR A 16 17.62 -36.43 -3.61
N VAL A 17 16.99 -35.49 -4.32
CA VAL A 17 17.48 -34.97 -5.60
C VAL A 17 18.37 -33.75 -5.35
N LEU A 18 19.60 -33.79 -5.86
CA LEU A 18 20.53 -32.68 -5.88
C LEU A 18 20.81 -32.29 -7.34
N VAL A 19 20.65 -31.00 -7.64
CA VAL A 19 21.04 -30.41 -8.93
C VAL A 19 22.06 -29.31 -8.64
N ALA A 20 23.24 -29.40 -9.26
CA ALA A 20 24.30 -28.42 -9.13
C ALA A 20 23.96 -27.21 -10.00
N CYS A 21 23.37 -26.19 -9.37
CA CYS A 21 23.02 -24.94 -10.03
C CYS A 21 24.15 -23.89 -9.87
N PRO A 22 24.47 -23.14 -10.94
CA PRO A 22 25.27 -21.93 -10.77
C PRO A 22 24.52 -20.92 -9.90
N ARG A 23 25.25 -20.04 -9.22
CA ARG A 23 24.70 -19.01 -8.30
C ARG A 23 24.25 -17.74 -9.04
N ASP A 24 23.93 -17.81 -10.32
CA ASP A 24 23.43 -16.66 -11.06
C ASP A 24 21.91 -16.51 -10.90
N PHE A 25 21.48 -15.33 -10.45
CA PHE A 25 20.06 -14.98 -10.38
C PHE A 25 19.61 -14.44 -11.75
N LYS A 26 18.94 -15.30 -12.52
CA LYS A 26 18.37 -15.00 -13.83
C LYS A 26 16.95 -15.56 -13.86
N PRO A 27 15.97 -14.85 -13.28
CA PRO A 27 14.64 -15.42 -13.08
C PRO A 27 14.01 -15.84 -14.41
N VAL A 28 13.25 -16.94 -14.37
CA VAL A 28 12.50 -17.47 -15.51
C VAL A 28 11.10 -17.89 -15.07
N CYS A 29 10.11 -17.66 -15.93
CA CYS A 29 8.75 -18.10 -15.68
C CYS A 29 8.56 -19.53 -16.20
N GLY A 30 8.09 -20.43 -15.33
CA GLY A 30 7.69 -21.78 -15.73
C GLY A 30 6.33 -21.82 -16.41
N THR A 31 6.07 -22.85 -17.22
CA THR A 31 4.74 -23.12 -17.81
C THR A 31 3.65 -23.40 -16.76
N ASP A 32 4.05 -23.67 -15.52
CA ASP A 32 3.20 -23.79 -14.35
C ASP A 32 2.80 -22.43 -13.73
N GLY A 33 3.39 -21.33 -14.21
CA GLY A 33 3.18 -19.99 -13.66
C GLY A 33 3.99 -19.70 -12.40
N THR A 34 4.98 -20.52 -12.07
CA THR A 34 5.91 -20.29 -10.95
C THR A 34 7.17 -19.58 -11.45
N THR A 35 7.60 -18.53 -10.75
CA THR A 35 8.91 -17.90 -11.00
C THR A 35 10.02 -18.77 -10.40
N TYR A 36 10.97 -19.18 -11.22
CA TYR A 36 12.18 -19.88 -10.79
C TYR A 36 13.37 -18.93 -10.82
N SER A 37 14.30 -19.09 -9.88
CA SER A 37 15.51 -18.25 -9.76
C SER A 37 16.46 -18.36 -10.97
N SER A 38 16.38 -19.47 -11.71
CA SER A 38 17.03 -19.69 -13.00
C SER A 38 16.42 -20.89 -13.73
N GLU A 39 16.84 -21.12 -14.98
CA GLU A 39 16.54 -22.36 -15.70
C GLU A 39 16.95 -23.63 -14.92
N CYS A 40 18.03 -23.55 -14.13
CA CYS A 40 18.43 -24.65 -13.25
C CYS A 40 17.39 -24.92 -12.15
N GLY A 41 16.70 -23.89 -11.66
CA GLY A 41 15.60 -24.02 -10.71
C GLY A 41 14.44 -24.85 -11.27
N ILE A 42 14.11 -24.68 -12.56
CA ILE A 42 13.11 -25.51 -13.26
C ILE A 42 13.59 -26.97 -13.30
N CYS A 43 14.85 -27.22 -13.64
CA CYS A 43 15.40 -28.57 -13.70
C CYS A 43 15.41 -29.27 -12.33
N PHE A 44 15.74 -28.54 -11.27
CA PHE A 44 15.64 -29.04 -9.90
C PHE A 44 14.20 -29.41 -9.53
N HIS A 45 13.24 -28.53 -9.83
CA HIS A 45 11.83 -28.77 -9.55
C HIS A 45 11.30 -30.00 -10.29
N ASN A 46 11.56 -30.10 -11.60
CA ASN A 46 11.14 -31.23 -12.42
C ASN A 46 11.69 -32.55 -11.91
N LYS A 47 12.97 -32.60 -11.52
CA LYS A 47 13.56 -33.82 -10.95
C LYS A 47 13.01 -34.16 -9.57
N LYS A 48 12.84 -33.16 -8.69
CA LYS A 48 12.36 -33.37 -7.32
C LYS A 48 10.90 -33.79 -7.26
N HIS A 49 10.06 -33.21 -8.13
CA HIS A 49 8.61 -33.42 -8.11
C HIS A 49 8.10 -34.34 -9.23
N VAL A 50 9.00 -34.88 -10.07
CA VAL A 50 8.65 -35.66 -11.28
C VAL A 50 7.66 -34.86 -12.15
N ALA A 51 7.96 -33.58 -12.33
CA ALA A 51 7.16 -32.63 -13.10
C ALA A 51 7.80 -32.39 -14.48
N SER A 52 7.02 -31.82 -15.40
CA SER A 52 7.45 -31.46 -16.75
C SER A 52 7.20 -29.97 -17.02
N VAL A 53 7.65 -29.12 -16.10
CA VAL A 53 7.59 -27.65 -16.25
C VAL A 53 8.62 -27.24 -17.29
N GLU A 54 8.19 -26.52 -18.33
CA GLU A 54 9.10 -25.92 -19.31
C GLU A 54 9.28 -24.42 -18.99
N LYS A 55 10.32 -23.80 -19.56
CA LYS A 55 10.43 -22.33 -19.54
C LYS A 55 9.39 -21.73 -20.47
N ALA A 56 8.50 -20.91 -19.92
CA ALA A 56 7.54 -20.12 -20.69
C ALA A 56 8.24 -18.89 -21.32
N TYR A 57 8.93 -18.08 -20.52
CA TYR A 57 9.72 -16.92 -20.96
C TYR A 57 10.78 -16.55 -19.92
N ASP A 58 11.74 -15.72 -20.34
CA ASP A 58 12.77 -15.15 -19.45
C ASP A 58 12.20 -14.00 -18.62
N GLY A 59 12.57 -13.92 -17.34
CA GLY A 59 11.99 -12.98 -16.36
C GLY A 59 11.05 -13.67 -15.36
N GLU A 60 10.56 -12.90 -14.38
CA GLU A 60 9.58 -13.39 -13.41
C GLU A 60 8.21 -13.60 -14.06
N CYS A 61 7.43 -14.58 -13.57
CA CYS A 61 6.07 -14.74 -14.03
C CYS A 61 5.23 -13.50 -13.73
N GLU A 62 4.51 -13.03 -14.74
CA GLU A 62 3.42 -12.08 -14.56
C GLU A 62 2.41 -12.65 -13.56
N LEU A 63 2.18 -11.92 -12.45
CA LEU A 63 1.20 -12.30 -11.45
C LEU A 63 -0.17 -12.37 -12.12
N LYS A 64 -0.73 -13.58 -12.22
CA LYS A 64 -2.03 -13.78 -12.84
C LYS A 64 -3.10 -13.15 -11.96
N PRO A 65 -3.96 -12.27 -12.53
CA PRO A 65 -5.05 -11.71 -11.78
C PRO A 65 -6.00 -12.80 -11.28
N VAL A 66 -6.23 -12.82 -9.97
CA VAL A 66 -7.21 -13.65 -9.30
C VAL A 66 -8.56 -12.91 -9.30
N MET A 67 -9.54 -13.50 -10.00
CA MET A 67 -10.90 -13.00 -9.98
C MET A 67 -11.54 -13.25 -8.62
N ILE A 68 -11.93 -12.17 -7.94
CA ILE A 68 -12.62 -12.27 -6.66
C ILE A 68 -14.08 -12.62 -6.93
N ASN A 69 -14.56 -13.72 -6.34
CA ASN A 69 -16.00 -14.02 -6.33
C ASN A 69 -16.76 -12.98 -5.49
N CYS A 70 -17.26 -11.93 -6.14
CA CYS A 70 -17.99 -10.84 -5.49
C CYS A 70 -19.40 -11.24 -5.01
N SER A 71 -19.97 -12.35 -5.49
CA SER A 71 -21.28 -12.83 -5.06
C SER A 71 -21.33 -13.25 -3.58
N ARG A 72 -20.17 -13.44 -2.95
CA ARG A 72 -20.07 -13.72 -1.51
C ARG A 72 -20.43 -12.50 -0.65
N TYR A 73 -20.34 -11.30 -1.21
CA TYR A 73 -20.65 -10.05 -0.53
C TYR A 73 -22.08 -9.62 -0.88
N ARG A 74 -22.87 -9.25 0.13
CA ARG A 74 -24.26 -8.86 -0.10
C ARG A 74 -24.32 -7.51 -0.81
N GLY A 75 -24.91 -7.49 -2.00
CA GLY A 75 -25.26 -6.25 -2.69
C GLY A 75 -26.64 -5.76 -2.26
N THR A 76 -26.80 -4.46 -2.01
CA THR A 76 -28.10 -3.81 -1.82
C THR A 76 -28.25 -2.68 -2.81
N VAL A 77 -29.36 -2.65 -3.55
CA VAL A 77 -29.68 -1.53 -4.43
C VAL A 77 -30.39 -0.45 -3.60
N ILE A 78 -29.82 0.74 -3.56
CA ILE A 78 -30.37 1.89 -2.86
C ILE A 78 -30.41 3.04 -3.86
N ASP A 79 -31.61 3.52 -4.20
CA ASP A 79 -31.83 4.66 -5.11
C ASP A 79 -31.20 4.49 -6.51
N GLY A 80 -31.08 3.25 -7.00
CA GLY A 80 -30.49 2.92 -8.29
C GLY A 80 -29.01 2.54 -8.24
N ASP A 81 -28.32 2.87 -7.14
CA ASP A 81 -26.92 2.53 -6.92
C ASP A 81 -26.79 1.19 -6.19
N THR A 82 -25.95 0.30 -6.73
CA THR A 82 -25.67 -1.00 -6.11
C THR A 82 -24.53 -0.85 -5.12
N MET A 83 -24.82 -0.97 -3.83
CA MET A 83 -23.80 -0.97 -2.77
C MET A 83 -23.41 -2.40 -2.40
N VAL A 84 -22.11 -2.66 -2.29
CA VAL A 84 -21.59 -3.91 -1.73
C VAL A 84 -21.36 -3.73 -0.23
N ALA A 85 -22.06 -4.53 0.58
CA ALA A 85 -21.86 -4.54 2.03
C ALA A 85 -20.53 -5.23 2.37
N CYS A 86 -19.49 -4.42 2.57
CA CYS A 86 -18.15 -4.89 2.86
C CYS A 86 -17.86 -4.92 4.37
N PRO A 87 -17.21 -5.98 4.88
CA PRO A 87 -16.70 -5.99 6.25
C PRO A 87 -15.68 -4.87 6.45
N ARG A 88 -15.64 -4.27 7.65
CA ARG A 88 -14.65 -3.23 8.01
C ARG A 88 -13.30 -3.83 8.47
N ILE A 89 -12.82 -4.85 7.75
CA ILE A 89 -11.55 -5.54 8.06
C ILE A 89 -10.47 -4.99 7.13
N LEU A 90 -9.38 -4.45 7.68
CA LEU A 90 -8.24 -4.04 6.87
C LEU A 90 -7.34 -5.24 6.61
N LYS A 91 -7.44 -5.81 5.42
CA LYS A 91 -6.57 -6.88 4.91
C LYS A 91 -6.18 -6.48 3.49
N PRO A 92 -5.20 -5.57 3.34
CA PRO A 92 -4.94 -4.91 2.08
C PRO A 92 -4.71 -5.91 0.95
N VAL A 93 -5.17 -5.56 -0.25
CA VAL A 93 -4.93 -6.34 -1.47
C VAL A 93 -4.52 -5.40 -2.59
N CYS A 94 -3.61 -5.87 -3.43
CA CYS A 94 -3.20 -5.12 -4.61
C CYS A 94 -4.14 -5.46 -5.78
N GLY A 95 -4.81 -4.45 -6.32
CA GLY A 95 -5.64 -4.57 -7.50
C GLY A 95 -4.84 -4.63 -8.80
N SER A 96 -5.45 -5.14 -9.87
CA SER A 96 -4.88 -5.18 -11.21
C SER A 96 -4.71 -3.79 -11.85
N ASP A 97 -5.33 -2.78 -11.26
CA ASP A 97 -5.12 -1.37 -11.55
C ASP A 97 -3.99 -0.76 -10.71
N SER A 98 -3.25 -1.59 -9.95
CA SER A 98 -2.15 -1.20 -9.06
C SER A 98 -2.54 -0.23 -7.94
N PHE A 99 -3.82 -0.24 -7.58
CA PHE A 99 -4.29 0.44 -6.38
C PHE A 99 -4.46 -0.56 -5.24
N THR A 100 -4.10 -0.11 -4.04
CA THR A 100 -4.35 -0.88 -2.82
C THR A 100 -5.80 -0.69 -2.40
N TYR A 101 -6.47 -1.80 -2.11
CA TYR A 101 -7.83 -1.82 -1.58
C TYR A 101 -7.81 -2.29 -0.13
N ASP A 102 -8.75 -1.80 0.68
CA ASP A 102 -8.85 -2.17 2.10
C ASP A 102 -8.88 -3.69 2.32
N ASN A 103 -9.55 -4.40 1.42
CA ASN A 103 -9.66 -5.85 1.36
C ASN A 103 -10.26 -6.30 0.02
N GLU A 104 -10.40 -7.61 -0.19
CA GLU A 104 -11.04 -8.18 -1.40
C GLU A 104 -12.44 -7.62 -1.68
N CYS A 105 -13.23 -7.30 -0.66
CA CYS A 105 -14.53 -6.68 -0.85
C CYS A 105 -14.41 -5.25 -1.39
N GLY A 106 -13.35 -4.52 -1.03
CA GLY A 106 -13.05 -3.20 -1.58
C GLY A 106 -12.95 -3.21 -3.11
N ILE A 107 -12.29 -4.23 -3.68
CA ILE A 107 -12.25 -4.43 -5.16
C ILE A 107 -13.67 -4.63 -5.71
N CYS A 108 -14.49 -5.46 -5.06
CA CYS A 108 -15.87 -5.69 -5.49
C CYS A 108 -16.74 -4.43 -5.42
N ALA A 109 -16.64 -3.65 -4.33
CA ALA A 109 -17.37 -2.39 -4.18
C ALA A 109 -16.98 -1.40 -5.28
N TYR A 110 -15.68 -1.26 -5.55
CA TYR A 110 -15.16 -0.38 -6.58
C TYR A 110 -15.62 -0.76 -7.99
N ASN A 111 -15.55 -2.06 -8.33
CA ASN A 111 -16.00 -2.55 -9.64
C ASN A 111 -17.47 -2.24 -9.91
N VAL A 112 -18.31 -2.41 -8.88
CA VAL A 112 -19.74 -2.13 -8.97
C VAL A 112 -20.00 -0.63 -9.10
N GLU A 113 -19.37 0.19 -8.26
CA GLU A 113 -19.54 1.64 -8.21
C GLU A 113 -19.06 2.34 -9.49
N HIS A 114 -17.92 1.92 -10.03
CA HIS A 114 -17.29 2.59 -11.17
C HIS A 114 -17.44 1.82 -12.49
N HIS A 115 -18.21 0.74 -12.51
CA HIS A 115 -18.36 -0.15 -13.67
C HIS A 115 -17.01 -0.63 -14.24
N THR A 116 -16.09 -1.00 -13.35
CA THR A 116 -14.74 -1.49 -13.70
C THR A 116 -14.64 -3.01 -13.49
N ASN A 117 -13.50 -3.59 -13.90
CA ASN A 117 -13.22 -5.02 -13.76
C ASN A 117 -11.82 -5.25 -13.15
N VAL A 118 -11.56 -4.59 -12.03
CA VAL A 118 -10.34 -4.76 -11.25
C VAL A 118 -10.34 -6.15 -10.61
N SER A 119 -9.21 -6.82 -10.68
CA SER A 119 -8.98 -8.16 -10.12
C SER A 119 -7.85 -8.11 -9.10
N LYS A 120 -7.68 -9.12 -8.25
CA LYS A 120 -6.60 -9.13 -7.26
C LYS A 120 -5.32 -9.66 -7.89
N ILE A 121 -4.21 -8.95 -7.75
CA ILE A 121 -2.88 -9.41 -8.16
C ILE A 121 -2.23 -10.21 -7.04
N HIS A 122 -2.16 -9.64 -5.83
CA HIS A 122 -1.62 -10.30 -4.65
C HIS A 122 -2.26 -9.76 -3.37
N ASP A 123 -2.08 -10.49 -2.26
CA ASP A 123 -2.41 -10.00 -0.93
C ASP A 123 -1.32 -9.02 -0.45
N GLY A 124 -1.70 -8.03 0.37
CA GLY A 124 -0.83 -6.92 0.79
C GLY A 124 -1.00 -5.65 -0.05
N GLU A 125 -0.37 -4.56 0.39
CA GLU A 125 -0.35 -3.30 -0.34
C GLU A 125 0.41 -3.43 -1.66
N CYS A 126 -0.03 -2.72 -2.71
CA CYS A 126 0.73 -2.66 -3.96
C CYS A 126 2.13 -2.08 -3.70
N LYS A 127 3.16 -2.82 -4.09
CA LYS A 127 4.52 -2.29 -4.14
C LYS A 127 4.67 -1.50 -5.44
N GLN A 128 5.17 -0.26 -5.34
CA GLN A 128 5.56 0.51 -6.53
C GLN A 128 6.85 -0.09 -7.10
N GLU A 129 6.75 -1.24 -7.75
CA GLU A 129 7.84 -1.78 -8.53
C GLU A 129 7.79 -1.13 -9.92
N ILE A 130 8.82 -0.34 -10.24
CA ILE A 130 8.98 0.21 -11.59
C ILE A 130 9.22 -0.98 -12.50
N VAL A 131 8.19 -1.42 -13.22
CA VAL A 131 8.35 -2.43 -14.26
C VAL A 131 9.16 -1.77 -15.38
N THR A 132 10.43 -2.16 -15.51
CA THR A 132 11.32 -1.65 -16.55
C THR A 132 10.78 -2.09 -17.91
N LEU A 133 10.43 -1.11 -18.73
CA LEU A 133 9.87 -1.38 -20.04
C LEU A 133 11.00 -1.71 -21.03
N ASP A 134 11.04 -2.95 -21.54
CA ASP A 134 11.97 -3.31 -22.61
C ASP A 134 11.44 -2.83 -23.96
N CYS A 135 11.99 -1.72 -24.45
CA CYS A 135 11.65 -1.19 -25.77
C CYS A 135 12.37 -1.90 -26.92
N SER A 136 13.38 -2.74 -26.64
CA SER A 136 14.15 -3.48 -27.64
C SER A 136 13.30 -4.50 -28.41
N LYS A 137 12.17 -4.91 -27.83
CA LYS A 137 11.22 -5.84 -28.45
C LYS A 137 10.45 -5.23 -29.63
N TYR A 138 10.45 -3.91 -29.77
CA TYR A 138 9.74 -3.21 -30.84
C TYR A 138 10.70 -2.79 -31.95
N GLN A 139 10.27 -2.97 -33.20
CA GLN A 139 11.06 -2.54 -34.34
C GLN A 139 11.17 -1.01 -34.35
N THR A 140 12.39 -0.49 -34.49
CA THR A 140 12.64 0.96 -34.58
C THR A 140 13.28 1.35 -35.90
N ALA A 141 13.07 2.59 -36.33
CA ALA A 141 13.75 3.22 -37.46
C ALA A 141 14.12 4.66 -37.11
N THR A 142 15.31 5.09 -37.53
CA THR A 142 15.74 6.47 -37.34
C THR A 142 15.21 7.35 -38.47
N ALA A 143 14.40 8.35 -38.13
CA ALA A 143 13.95 9.37 -39.06
C ALA A 143 15.12 10.27 -39.48
N LYS A 144 14.97 10.97 -40.60
CA LYS A 144 16.00 11.88 -41.15
C LYS A 144 16.38 13.03 -40.21
N ASP A 145 15.53 13.35 -39.23
CA ASP A 145 15.76 14.37 -38.20
C ASP A 145 16.40 13.80 -36.91
N GLY A 146 16.81 12.52 -36.92
CA GLY A 146 17.42 11.84 -35.77
C GLY A 146 16.44 11.43 -34.68
N LYS A 147 15.12 11.47 -34.95
CA LYS A 147 14.10 10.91 -34.04
C LYS A 147 13.92 9.42 -34.27
N GLU A 148 13.72 8.68 -33.20
CA GLU A 148 13.45 7.25 -33.26
C GLU A 148 11.96 7.01 -33.47
N LEU A 149 11.62 6.34 -34.57
CA LEU A 149 10.26 5.90 -34.90
C LEU A 149 10.11 4.46 -34.48
N VAL A 150 9.24 4.20 -33.52
CA VAL A 150 8.91 2.85 -33.06
C VAL A 150 7.65 2.37 -33.79
N PHE A 151 7.70 1.17 -34.38
CA PHE A 151 6.56 0.58 -35.07
C PHE A 151 5.66 -0.16 -34.09
N CYS A 152 4.56 0.48 -33.70
CA CYS A 152 3.64 -0.07 -32.71
C CYS A 152 2.49 -0.88 -33.33
N PRO A 153 2.15 -2.05 -32.74
CA PRO A 153 0.98 -2.79 -33.14
C PRO A 153 -0.29 -2.02 -32.76
N ARG A 154 -1.33 -2.10 -33.59
CA ARG A 154 -2.64 -1.48 -33.32
C ARG A 154 -3.49 -2.33 -32.37
N ILE A 155 -2.91 -2.70 -31.23
CA ILE A 155 -3.58 -3.45 -30.17
C ILE A 155 -3.90 -2.46 -29.06
N LEU A 156 -5.18 -2.39 -28.68
CA LEU A 156 -5.62 -1.54 -27.57
C LEU A 156 -5.50 -2.34 -26.26
N SER A 157 -4.43 -2.09 -25.52
CA SER A 157 -4.14 -2.69 -24.21
C SER A 157 -3.62 -1.58 -23.31
N PRO A 158 -4.50 -0.70 -22.80
CA PRO A 158 -4.08 0.56 -22.22
C PRO A 158 -3.16 0.35 -21.02
N VAL A 159 -2.19 1.25 -20.85
CA VAL A 159 -1.22 1.25 -19.74
C VAL A 159 -1.05 2.66 -19.19
N CYS A 160 -0.75 2.76 -17.90
CA CYS A 160 -0.45 4.01 -17.25
C CYS A 160 1.06 4.20 -17.19
N GLY A 161 1.55 5.33 -17.70
CA GLY A 161 2.96 5.70 -17.61
C GLY A 161 3.32 6.26 -16.23
N THR A 162 4.60 6.26 -15.89
CA THR A 162 5.14 6.92 -14.68
C THR A 162 4.97 8.44 -14.71
N ASP A 163 4.64 9.00 -15.87
CA ASP A 163 4.30 10.40 -16.10
C ASP A 163 2.80 10.70 -15.87
N GLY A 164 2.01 9.72 -15.44
CA GLY A 164 0.57 9.88 -15.23
C GLY A 164 -0.26 9.92 -16.52
N ILE A 165 0.34 9.62 -17.68
CA ILE A 165 -0.36 9.61 -18.96
C ILE A 165 -0.83 8.19 -19.30
N THR A 166 -2.05 8.07 -19.81
CA THR A 166 -2.57 6.81 -20.35
C THR A 166 -2.09 6.64 -21.79
N TYR A 167 -1.44 5.51 -22.06
CA TYR A 167 -1.01 5.11 -23.39
C TYR A 167 -1.87 3.95 -23.90
N ASP A 168 -2.12 3.87 -25.21
CA ASP A 168 -2.97 2.83 -25.80
C ASP A 168 -2.40 1.42 -25.63
N ASN A 169 -1.07 1.30 -25.53
CA ASN A 169 -0.34 0.10 -25.17
C ASN A 169 1.11 0.43 -24.76
N GLU A 170 1.84 -0.59 -24.29
CA GLU A 170 3.26 -0.49 -23.91
C GLU A 170 4.18 0.05 -25.00
N CYS A 171 3.91 -0.26 -26.27
CA CYS A 171 4.73 0.25 -27.37
C CYS A 171 4.60 1.76 -27.52
N GLU A 172 3.42 2.32 -27.26
CA GLU A 172 3.20 3.76 -27.34
C GLU A 172 4.02 4.53 -26.29
N ILE A 173 4.33 3.92 -25.14
CA ILE A 173 5.31 4.48 -24.20
C ILE A 173 6.71 4.52 -24.84
N CYS A 174 7.13 3.44 -25.50
CA CYS A 174 8.41 3.40 -26.22
C CYS A 174 8.48 4.42 -27.36
N ALA A 175 7.40 4.55 -28.15
CA ALA A 175 7.29 5.54 -29.20
C ALA A 175 7.37 6.97 -28.66
N HIS A 176 6.71 7.23 -27.52
CA HIS A 176 6.78 8.50 -26.82
C HIS A 176 8.21 8.81 -26.35
N ASN A 177 8.86 7.85 -25.67
CA ASN A 177 10.25 7.98 -25.22
C ASN A 177 11.21 8.26 -26.39
N GLY A 178 11.10 7.51 -27.50
CA GLY A 178 11.96 7.68 -28.67
C GLY A 178 11.75 9.01 -29.40
N LYS A 179 10.49 9.48 -29.49
CA LYS A 179 10.13 10.73 -30.16
C LYS A 179 10.46 11.97 -29.33
N HIS A 180 10.21 11.91 -28.02
CA HIS A 180 10.31 13.05 -27.10
C HIS A 180 11.59 13.03 -26.25
N ARG A 181 12.41 11.96 -26.35
CA ARG A 181 13.61 11.73 -25.54
C ARG A 181 13.32 11.74 -24.04
N THR A 182 12.20 11.13 -23.66
CA THR A 182 11.76 10.96 -22.28
C THR A 182 12.12 9.56 -21.77
N HIS A 183 11.93 9.33 -20.46
CA HIS A 183 12.23 8.06 -19.79
C HIS A 183 11.04 7.56 -18.97
N VAL A 184 9.88 7.50 -19.65
CA VAL A 184 8.62 7.03 -19.05
C VAL A 184 8.66 5.51 -18.98
N ASN A 185 8.45 4.95 -17.79
CA ASN A 185 8.24 3.52 -17.61
C ASN A 185 6.76 3.20 -17.47
N LYS A 186 6.40 1.92 -17.55
CA LYS A 186 5.06 1.48 -17.20
C LYS A 186 4.89 1.56 -15.69
N LYS A 187 3.93 2.36 -15.22
CA LYS A 187 3.49 2.40 -13.82
C LYS A 187 2.57 1.22 -13.53
N HIS A 188 1.55 1.01 -14.36
CA HIS A 188 0.63 -0.13 -14.24
C HIS A 188 -0.12 -0.43 -15.55
N ASN A 189 -0.76 -1.60 -15.61
CA ASN A 189 -1.70 -1.93 -16.68
C ASN A 189 -3.04 -1.20 -16.47
N GLY A 190 -3.74 -0.88 -17.55
CA GLY A 190 -4.96 -0.08 -17.51
C GLY A 190 -4.71 1.43 -17.66
N LYS A 191 -5.78 2.22 -17.68
CA LYS A 191 -5.68 3.68 -17.79
C LYS A 191 -5.23 4.30 -16.46
N CYS A 192 -4.47 5.39 -16.52
CA CYS A 192 -4.20 6.20 -15.34
C CYS A 192 -5.51 6.76 -14.77
N ARG A 193 -5.58 6.89 -13.44
CA ARG A 193 -6.59 7.75 -12.82
C ARG A 193 -6.20 9.22 -13.06
N GLN A 194 -7.19 10.10 -13.19
CA GLN A 194 -6.93 11.53 -13.39
C GLN A 194 -6.46 12.12 -12.06
N ASP A 195 -5.21 12.60 -12.01
CA ASP A 195 -4.72 13.41 -10.88
C ASP A 195 -5.19 14.85 -11.08
N THR A 196 -6.27 15.23 -10.41
CA THR A 196 -6.63 16.65 -10.24
C THR A 196 -6.02 17.16 -8.95
N SER A 197 -5.38 18.33 -9.01
CA SER A 197 -4.81 19.00 -7.82
C SER A 197 -5.89 19.50 -6.85
N GLU A 198 -7.10 19.76 -7.37
CA GLU A 198 -8.26 20.15 -6.59
C GLU A 198 -9.22 18.97 -6.46
N ILE A 199 -9.67 18.72 -5.23
CA ILE A 199 -10.71 17.74 -4.95
C ILE A 199 -12.05 18.38 -5.28
N ASP A 200 -12.74 17.86 -6.30
CA ASP A 200 -14.12 18.24 -6.58
C ASP A 200 -15.08 17.35 -5.77
N CYS A 201 -15.56 17.85 -4.64
CA CYS A 201 -16.48 17.10 -3.79
C CYS A 201 -17.85 16.86 -4.43
N SER A 202 -18.20 17.56 -5.53
CA SER A 202 -19.47 17.37 -6.22
C SER A 202 -19.55 16.04 -7.00
N GLN A 203 -18.39 15.43 -7.27
CA GLN A 203 -18.32 14.13 -7.95
C GLN A 203 -18.76 12.96 -7.06
N TYR A 204 -18.80 13.14 -5.73
CA TYR A 204 -19.16 12.08 -4.81
C TYR A 204 -20.66 12.12 -4.47
N PRO A 205 -21.38 11.00 -4.65
CA PRO A 205 -22.81 10.95 -4.35
C PRO A 205 -23.07 11.19 -2.86
N SER A 206 -23.95 12.15 -2.56
CA SER A 206 -24.40 12.48 -1.20
C SER A 206 -25.85 12.07 -0.97
N ARG A 207 -26.15 11.57 0.22
CA ARG A 207 -27.51 11.19 0.64
C ARG A 207 -27.95 11.97 1.86
N MET A 208 -29.21 12.41 1.85
CA MET A 208 -29.87 12.95 3.03
C MET A 208 -30.27 11.80 3.96
N ILE A 209 -29.70 11.80 5.18
CA ILE A 209 -30.09 10.88 6.25
C ILE A 209 -31.37 11.42 6.90
N ASN A 210 -32.12 10.55 7.59
CA ASN A 210 -33.39 10.87 8.26
C ASN A 210 -33.32 12.10 9.21
N ASP A 211 -32.13 12.47 9.69
CA ASP A 211 -31.89 13.66 10.52
C ASP A 211 -31.66 14.96 9.71
N GLY A 212 -31.86 14.93 8.38
CA GLY A 212 -31.65 16.08 7.51
C GLY A 212 -30.17 16.41 7.24
N LYS A 213 -29.23 15.57 7.71
CA LYS A 213 -27.79 15.69 7.42
C LYS A 213 -27.43 14.98 6.12
N ALA A 214 -26.69 15.66 5.26
CA ALA A 214 -26.12 15.07 4.06
C ALA A 214 -24.87 14.26 4.43
N GLN A 215 -24.74 13.04 3.88
CA GLN A 215 -23.57 12.19 4.05
C GLN A 215 -23.05 11.78 2.68
N ILE A 216 -21.75 11.97 2.45
CA ILE A 216 -21.04 11.50 1.26
C ILE A 216 -20.67 10.03 1.44
N ARG A 217 -20.88 9.23 0.39
CA ARG A 217 -20.47 7.83 0.34
C ARG A 217 -19.14 7.71 -0.38
N CYS A 218 -18.18 7.07 0.29
CA CYS A 218 -16.83 6.89 -0.23
C CYS A 218 -16.55 5.45 -0.61
N SER A 219 -15.86 5.28 -1.74
CA SER A 219 -15.30 4.02 -2.18
C SER A 219 -14.22 3.54 -1.20
N ARG A 220 -14.05 2.22 -1.06
CA ARG A 220 -13.13 1.58 -0.10
C ARG A 220 -11.74 1.34 -0.69
N ILE A 221 -11.24 2.36 -1.38
CA ILE A 221 -9.92 2.38 -1.98
C ILE A 221 -8.97 3.05 -0.99
N LEU A 222 -7.84 2.41 -0.71
CA LEU A 222 -6.82 2.96 0.17
C LEU A 222 -5.81 3.75 -0.65
N LEU A 223 -6.08 5.05 -0.79
CA LEU A 223 -5.25 6.02 -1.48
C LEU A 223 -5.00 7.21 -0.55
N PRO A 224 -4.10 7.05 0.42
CA PRO A 224 -3.98 8.02 1.48
C PRO A 224 -3.66 9.40 0.92
N VAL A 225 -4.34 10.42 1.43
CA VAL A 225 -4.08 11.83 1.12
C VAL A 225 -3.89 12.60 2.42
N CYS A 226 -2.93 13.51 2.41
CA CYS A 226 -2.72 14.40 3.55
C CYS A 226 -3.60 15.64 3.38
N GLY A 227 -4.45 15.91 4.37
CA GLY A 227 -5.24 17.12 4.44
C GLY A 227 -4.39 18.33 4.84
N THR A 228 -4.86 19.53 4.51
CA THR A 228 -4.26 20.80 4.98
C THR A 228 -4.35 20.97 6.50
N ASP A 229 -5.15 20.15 7.17
CA ASP A 229 -5.28 20.08 8.62
C ASP A 229 -4.26 19.11 9.27
N GLY A 230 -3.40 18.48 8.47
CA GLY A 230 -2.38 17.56 8.95
C GLY A 230 -2.89 16.14 9.24
N PHE A 231 -4.15 15.83 8.92
CA PHE A 231 -4.70 14.49 9.07
C PHE A 231 -4.60 13.70 7.76
N THR A 232 -4.33 12.40 7.89
CA THR A 232 -4.37 11.46 6.75
C THR A 232 -5.79 10.94 6.55
N TYR A 233 -6.29 11.03 5.33
CA TYR A 233 -7.59 10.50 4.93
C TYR A 233 -7.41 9.26 4.05
N ASP A 234 -8.36 8.31 4.13
CA ASP A 234 -8.33 7.05 3.34
C ASP A 234 -8.17 7.31 1.84
N ASN A 235 -8.83 8.37 1.35
CA ASN A 235 -8.77 8.90 0.00
C ASN A 235 -9.41 10.30 -0.05
N GLU A 236 -9.41 10.92 -1.23
CA GLU A 236 -9.97 12.27 -1.44
C GLU A 236 -11.45 12.39 -1.06
N CYS A 237 -12.24 11.32 -1.23
CA CYS A 237 -13.63 11.32 -0.78
C CYS A 237 -13.72 11.47 0.75
N GLY A 238 -12.77 10.92 1.50
CA GLY A 238 -12.68 11.08 2.95
C GLY A 238 -12.59 12.54 3.39
N ILE A 239 -11.82 13.37 2.67
CA ILE A 239 -11.75 14.82 2.90
C ILE A 239 -13.13 15.46 2.69
N CYS A 240 -13.81 15.12 1.59
CA CYS A 240 -15.13 15.66 1.29
C CYS A 240 -16.20 15.25 2.32
N ALA A 241 -16.22 13.98 2.72
CA ALA A 241 -17.13 13.47 3.74
C ALA A 241 -16.91 14.18 5.09
N TYR A 242 -15.65 14.37 5.48
CA TYR A 242 -15.30 15.09 6.71
C TYR A 242 -15.77 16.55 6.69
N ASN A 243 -15.48 17.27 5.59
CA ASN A 243 -15.93 18.64 5.40
C ASN A 243 -17.45 18.78 5.47
N LEU A 244 -18.19 17.85 4.85
CA LEU A 244 -19.65 17.88 4.86
C LEU A 244 -20.21 17.61 6.26
N GLU A 245 -19.63 16.67 6.99
CA GLU A 245 -20.09 16.27 8.33
C GLU A 245 -19.79 17.33 9.39
N HIS A 246 -18.62 17.97 9.32
CA HIS A 246 -18.11 18.88 10.35
C HIS A 246 -18.19 20.37 9.95
N GLY A 247 -18.59 20.67 8.71
CA GLY A 247 -18.62 22.04 8.19
C GLY A 247 -17.23 22.66 8.01
N THR A 248 -16.20 21.84 7.79
CA THR A 248 -14.81 22.27 7.60
C THR A 248 -14.48 22.54 6.13
N GLN A 249 -13.30 23.11 5.86
CA GLN A 249 -12.79 23.38 4.50
C GLN A 249 -11.37 22.81 4.31
N VAL A 250 -11.17 21.58 4.76
CA VAL A 250 -9.90 20.85 4.58
C VAL A 250 -9.69 20.61 3.09
N LYS A 251 -8.51 20.95 2.57
CA LYS A 251 -8.10 20.70 1.18
C LYS A 251 -7.04 19.60 1.15
N LYS A 252 -6.78 19.04 -0.03
CA LYS A 252 -5.61 18.18 -0.24
C LYS A 252 -4.34 19.03 -0.08
N SER A 253 -3.46 18.64 0.84
CA SER A 253 -2.11 19.21 0.97
C SER A 253 -1.17 18.52 -0.01
N HIS A 254 -1.07 17.19 0.08
CA HIS A 254 -0.31 16.36 -0.84
C HIS A 254 -0.86 14.93 -0.87
N GLU A 255 -0.47 14.17 -1.90
CA GLU A 255 -0.75 12.74 -1.97
C GLU A 255 0.12 11.95 -0.99
N GLY A 256 -0.37 10.78 -0.59
CA GLY A 256 0.24 9.96 0.44
C GLY A 256 -0.22 10.35 1.84
N ARG A 257 0.19 9.54 2.82
CA ARG A 257 -0.04 9.83 4.24
C ARG A 257 0.67 11.12 4.63
N CYS A 258 0.09 11.88 5.54
CA CYS A 258 0.84 12.93 6.21
C CYS A 258 2.08 12.29 6.83
N LYS A 259 3.24 12.92 6.64
CA LYS A 259 4.46 12.47 7.30
C LYS A 259 4.25 12.68 8.80
N GLU A 260 4.28 11.61 9.59
CA GLU A 260 4.58 11.76 11.02
C GLU A 260 6.01 12.30 11.07
N GLU A 261 6.16 13.61 11.26
CA GLU A 261 7.45 14.25 11.26
C GLU A 261 8.25 13.79 12.49
N SER A 262 8.98 12.68 12.35
CA SER A 262 10.13 12.44 13.21
C SER A 262 11.14 13.52 12.87
N THR A 263 11.33 14.48 13.77
CA THR A 263 12.26 15.59 13.54
C THR A 263 13.65 15.10 13.93
N PRO A 264 14.64 15.09 13.01
CA PRO A 264 16.02 14.87 13.39
C PRO A 264 16.43 15.96 14.38
N VAL A 265 16.89 15.55 15.56
CA VAL A 265 17.41 16.50 16.55
C VAL A 265 18.79 16.94 16.09
N ASP A 266 19.01 18.25 15.97
CA ASP A 266 20.31 18.80 15.61
C ASP A 266 21.31 18.69 16.77
N CYS A 267 22.01 17.56 16.82
CA CYS A 267 23.01 17.28 17.83
C CYS A 267 24.27 18.15 17.71
N SER A 268 24.45 18.90 16.61
CA SER A 268 25.61 19.78 16.44
C SER A 268 25.68 20.89 17.49
N THR A 269 24.53 21.26 18.05
CA THR A 269 24.40 22.27 19.10
C THR A 269 24.87 21.81 20.49
N TYR A 270 25.00 20.49 20.71
CA TYR A 270 25.38 19.89 21.99
C TYR A 270 26.78 19.27 21.98
N LEU A 271 27.44 19.24 20.81
CA LEU A 271 28.81 18.76 20.66
C LEU A 271 29.79 19.83 21.15
N SER A 272 30.37 19.64 22.34
CA SER A 272 31.52 20.45 22.76
C SER A 272 32.78 19.97 22.03
N ASN A 273 33.44 20.87 21.30
CA ASN A 273 34.74 20.63 20.68
C ASN A 273 35.85 20.46 21.73
N THR A 274 35.95 19.29 22.35
CA THR A 274 37.16 18.86 23.04
C THR A 274 37.95 17.95 22.11
N LYS A 275 39.13 18.41 21.69
CA LYS A 275 40.09 17.60 20.92
C LYS A 275 40.37 16.31 21.68
N ALA A 276 40.26 15.19 20.95
CA ALA A 276 40.47 13.78 21.32
C ALA A 276 39.18 12.99 21.65
N SER A 277 38.73 12.23 20.64
CA SER A 277 38.11 10.90 20.69
C SER A 277 36.91 10.57 21.60
N GLU A 278 36.43 11.47 22.45
CA GLU A 278 35.27 11.20 23.31
C GLU A 278 34.37 12.44 23.28
N ALA A 279 33.32 12.36 22.46
CA ALA A 279 32.28 13.38 22.41
C ALA A 279 31.43 13.29 23.67
N ALA A 280 31.84 13.97 24.75
CA ALA A 280 31.02 14.15 25.93
C ALA A 280 29.97 15.23 25.64
N ALA A 281 28.70 14.83 25.53
CA ALA A 281 27.60 15.78 25.48
C ALA A 281 27.42 16.41 26.87
N ALA A 282 27.85 17.66 27.03
CA ALA A 282 27.61 18.42 28.26
C ALA A 282 26.16 18.96 28.27
N CYS A 283 25.22 18.11 28.67
CA CYS A 283 23.80 18.45 28.60
C CYS A 283 23.36 19.43 29.69
N PRO A 284 22.58 20.48 29.35
CA PRO A 284 22.01 21.37 30.35
C PRO A 284 20.98 20.61 31.20
N PHE A 285 20.93 20.92 32.50
CA PHE A 285 19.93 20.39 33.44
C PHE A 285 18.57 21.07 33.26
N ILE A 286 18.01 20.97 32.05
CA ILE A 286 16.69 21.48 31.67
C ILE A 286 15.80 20.29 31.38
N LEU A 287 14.69 20.15 32.11
CA LEU A 287 13.71 19.09 31.88
C LEU A 287 12.70 19.56 30.80
N ARG A 288 12.84 19.02 29.59
CA ARG A 288 11.94 19.20 28.44
C ARG A 288 11.79 17.86 27.76
N GLU A 289 10.95 17.01 28.33
CA GLU A 289 10.83 15.62 27.91
C GLU A 289 10.47 15.52 26.42
N ILE A 290 11.03 14.52 25.74
CA ILE A 290 10.72 14.18 24.35
C ILE A 290 10.60 12.66 24.21
N CYS A 291 9.81 12.21 23.25
CA CYS A 291 9.70 10.81 22.91
C CYS A 291 10.57 10.49 21.69
N GLY A 292 11.47 9.53 21.81
CA GLY A 292 12.28 9.04 20.70
C GLY A 292 11.50 8.11 19.76
N THR A 293 11.98 7.95 18.53
CA THR A 293 11.47 6.94 17.58
C THR A 293 11.64 5.50 18.06
N ASP A 294 12.51 5.29 19.03
CA ASP A 294 12.74 4.04 19.76
C ASP A 294 11.72 3.79 20.89
N GLY A 295 10.78 4.72 21.11
CA GLY A 295 9.78 4.62 22.18
C GLY A 295 10.33 4.96 23.57
N VAL A 296 11.53 5.51 23.68
CA VAL A 296 12.14 5.92 24.96
C VAL A 296 11.89 7.40 25.23
N THR A 297 11.53 7.74 26.46
CA THR A 297 11.43 9.13 26.91
C THR A 297 12.80 9.67 27.27
N TYR A 298 13.23 10.72 26.60
CA TYR A 298 14.47 11.44 26.90
C TYR A 298 14.15 12.72 27.66
N SER A 299 14.96 13.07 28.66
CA SER A 299 14.73 14.25 29.51
C SER A 299 14.83 15.57 28.75
N ASN A 300 15.55 15.60 27.63
CA ASN A 300 15.59 16.67 26.63
C ASN A 300 16.33 16.20 25.35
N ASP A 301 16.31 17.05 24.32
CA ASP A 301 17.00 16.87 23.03
C ASP A 301 18.48 16.50 23.19
N CYS A 302 19.19 17.09 24.16
CA CYS A 302 20.61 16.80 24.38
C CYS A 302 20.83 15.37 24.87
N VAL A 303 19.99 14.86 25.78
CA VAL A 303 20.11 13.49 26.30
C VAL A 303 19.86 12.46 25.21
N LEU A 304 18.93 12.74 24.28
CA LEU A 304 18.72 11.92 23.08
C LEU A 304 19.95 11.94 22.17
N CYS A 305 20.55 13.11 21.95
CA CYS A 305 21.79 13.24 21.19
C CYS A 305 22.97 12.51 21.85
N ALA A 306 23.10 12.58 23.18
CA ALA A 306 24.12 11.87 23.93
C ALA A 306 23.99 10.35 23.74
N HIS A 307 22.77 9.82 23.79
CA HIS A 307 22.48 8.41 23.53
C HIS A 307 22.92 7.99 22.11
N ASN A 308 22.57 8.77 21.08
CA ASN A 308 22.99 8.50 19.70
C ASN A 308 24.52 8.49 19.54
N ILE A 309 25.22 9.38 20.23
CA ILE A 309 26.68 9.49 20.18
C ILE A 309 27.33 8.31 20.92
N GLU A 310 26.86 7.99 22.12
CA GLU A 310 27.43 6.95 23.00
C GLU A 310 27.22 5.55 22.43
N PHE A 311 26.03 5.27 21.91
CA PHE A 311 25.64 3.94 21.44
C PHE A 311 25.67 3.79 19.91
N GLY A 312 26.00 4.85 19.16
CA GLY A 312 26.03 4.83 17.70
C GLY A 312 24.65 4.62 17.06
N THR A 313 23.58 5.02 17.74
CA THR A 313 22.20 4.89 17.27
C THR A 313 21.77 6.10 16.42
N ASN A 314 20.63 5.97 15.73
CA ASN A 314 20.02 7.06 14.96
C ASN A 314 18.55 7.25 15.36
N VAL A 315 18.33 7.51 16.66
CA VAL A 315 17.02 7.80 17.24
C VAL A 315 16.65 9.24 16.88
N ALA A 316 15.49 9.45 16.26
CA ALA A 316 14.95 10.79 15.99
C ALA A 316 13.90 11.16 17.04
N LYS A 317 13.54 12.44 17.14
CA LYS A 317 12.42 12.86 18.01
C LYS A 317 11.10 12.52 17.32
N LYS A 318 10.29 11.67 17.95
CA LYS A 318 8.94 11.31 17.50
C LYS A 318 7.93 12.40 17.83
N HIS A 319 7.92 12.91 19.06
CA HIS A 319 7.13 14.07 19.49
C HIS A 319 7.70 14.70 20.77
N ASP A 320 7.28 15.92 21.10
CA ASP A 320 7.58 16.56 22.39
C ASP A 320 6.74 15.94 23.53
N GLY A 321 7.29 15.87 24.73
CA GLY A 321 6.70 15.20 25.90
C GLY A 321 7.14 13.75 26.07
N ARG A 322 6.80 13.13 27.20
CA ARG A 322 7.14 11.72 27.48
C ARG A 322 6.51 10.77 26.46
N CYS A 323 7.19 9.67 26.15
CA CYS A 323 6.54 8.54 25.49
C CYS A 323 5.43 8.01 26.40
N THR A 324 4.20 8.13 25.93
CA THR A 324 3.05 7.57 26.61
C THR A 324 2.81 6.15 26.10
N GLU A 325 3.19 5.14 26.89
CA GLU A 325 2.59 3.79 26.82
C GLU A 325 1.24 3.74 27.55
N GLU A 326 0.42 4.76 27.36
CA GLU A 326 -0.98 4.67 27.76
C GLU A 326 -1.76 4.67 26.47
N VAL A 327 -1.94 3.46 25.93
CA VAL A 327 -2.95 3.21 24.91
C VAL A 327 -4.28 3.62 25.56
N PRO A 328 -4.93 4.71 25.13
CA PRO A 328 -6.23 5.06 25.69
C PRO A 328 -7.13 3.85 25.54
N GLN A 329 -7.80 3.43 26.61
CA GLN A 329 -8.72 2.31 26.53
C GLN A 329 -9.74 2.59 25.42
N LEU A 330 -10.06 1.55 24.64
CA LEU A 330 -11.04 1.66 23.57
C LEU A 330 -12.40 2.06 24.16
N ASP A 331 -12.78 3.33 24.01
CA ASP A 331 -14.08 3.82 24.41
C ASP A 331 -15.01 3.84 23.21
N CYS A 332 -15.89 2.84 23.14
CA CYS A 332 -16.89 2.76 22.07
C CYS A 332 -18.13 3.62 22.32
N SER A 333 -18.29 4.20 23.52
CA SER A 333 -19.48 4.98 23.88
C SER A 333 -19.54 6.34 23.18
N GLN A 334 -18.40 6.84 22.71
CA GLN A 334 -18.30 8.09 21.97
C GLN A 334 -18.85 8.01 20.53
N TYR A 335 -19.05 6.80 19.98
CA TYR A 335 -19.47 6.62 18.59
C TYR A 335 -20.97 6.41 18.47
N SER A 336 -21.58 7.14 17.53
CA SER A 336 -23.03 7.09 17.29
C SER A 336 -23.47 5.73 16.73
N ILE A 337 -24.49 5.14 17.35
CA ILE A 337 -25.09 3.86 16.94
C ILE A 337 -26.50 4.12 16.39
N SER A 338 -26.77 3.63 15.19
CA SER A 338 -28.06 3.73 14.52
C SER A 338 -28.74 2.36 14.49
N THR A 339 -30.01 2.29 14.89
CA THR A 339 -30.79 1.05 14.83
C THR A 339 -31.63 1.03 13.56
N LEU A 340 -31.49 -0.02 12.75
CA LEU A 340 -32.22 -0.21 11.51
C LEU A 340 -33.62 -0.75 11.79
N LYS A 341 -34.50 -0.66 10.79
CA LYS A 341 -35.88 -1.16 10.86
C LYS A 341 -35.99 -2.66 11.12
N ASP A 342 -34.93 -3.43 10.84
CA ASP A 342 -34.82 -4.86 11.12
C ASP A 342 -34.24 -5.16 12.52
N GLY A 343 -34.01 -4.13 13.34
CA GLY A 343 -33.46 -4.24 14.69
C GLY A 343 -31.94 -4.31 14.75
N ARG A 344 -31.22 -4.31 13.61
CA ARG A 344 -29.76 -4.33 13.60
C ARG A 344 -29.17 -2.99 14.00
N GLN A 345 -28.13 -3.02 14.82
CA GLN A 345 -27.39 -1.82 15.23
C GLN A 345 -26.16 -1.64 14.32
N LEU A 346 -26.00 -0.47 13.73
CA LEU A 346 -24.85 -0.08 12.93
C LEU A 346 -24.14 1.10 13.60
N MET A 347 -22.82 0.99 13.74
CA MET A 347 -21.99 2.10 14.21
C MET A 347 -21.55 2.96 13.03
N ALA A 348 -21.92 4.24 13.07
CA ALA A 348 -21.52 5.22 12.07
C ALA A 348 -20.08 5.66 12.37
N CYS A 349 -19.17 5.35 11.46
CA CYS A 349 -17.76 5.73 11.56
C CYS A 349 -17.43 6.74 10.50
N THR A 350 -16.63 7.73 10.88
CA THR A 350 -15.98 8.62 9.93
C THR A 350 -14.96 7.81 9.10
N MET A 351 -14.69 8.27 7.88
CA MET A 351 -13.65 7.70 7.00
C MET A 351 -12.25 8.27 7.34
N ILE A 352 -12.03 8.60 8.62
CA ILE A 352 -10.74 9.10 9.11
C ILE A 352 -9.83 7.90 9.32
N TYR A 353 -8.69 7.89 8.64
CA TYR A 353 -7.70 6.84 8.75
C TYR A 353 -6.76 7.10 9.92
N ASN A 354 -7.01 6.43 11.04
CA ASN A 354 -6.13 6.45 12.20
C ASN A 354 -6.01 5.02 12.72
N PRO A 355 -5.17 4.19 12.07
CA PRO A 355 -5.20 2.75 12.23
C PRO A 355 -4.91 2.36 13.68
N VAL A 356 -5.53 1.29 14.14
CA VAL A 356 -5.29 0.72 15.47
C VAL A 356 -5.10 -0.78 15.37
N CYS A 357 -4.16 -1.30 16.15
CA CYS A 357 -3.97 -2.73 16.27
C CYS A 357 -4.92 -3.27 17.33
N GLY A 358 -5.81 -4.19 16.94
CA GLY A 358 -6.70 -4.89 17.86
C GLY A 358 -5.97 -5.92 18.71
N THR A 359 -6.58 -6.37 19.81
CA THR A 359 -6.07 -7.46 20.65
C THR A 359 -6.05 -8.81 19.93
N ASP A 360 -6.78 -8.94 18.82
CA ASP A 360 -6.77 -10.08 17.91
C ASP A 360 -5.57 -10.07 16.93
N GLY A 361 -4.72 -9.05 16.96
CA GLY A 361 -3.61 -8.89 16.03
C GLY A 361 -4.04 -8.44 14.62
N VAL A 362 -5.27 -7.97 14.47
CA VAL A 362 -5.77 -7.38 13.21
C VAL A 362 -5.67 -5.86 13.28
N THR A 363 -5.23 -5.24 12.19
CA THR A 363 -5.28 -3.77 12.07
C THR A 363 -6.69 -3.34 11.69
N TYR A 364 -7.24 -2.39 12.43
CA TYR A 364 -8.51 -1.75 12.12
C TYR A 364 -8.26 -0.34 11.59
N PRO A 365 -9.01 0.14 10.58
CA PRO A 365 -8.79 1.48 9.98
C PRO A 365 -8.92 2.65 10.96
N SER A 366 -9.71 2.46 12.02
CA SER A 366 -9.91 3.43 13.11
C SER A 366 -10.43 2.74 14.36
N GLU A 367 -10.33 3.42 15.51
CA GLU A 367 -10.99 2.98 16.76
C GLU A 367 -12.49 2.75 16.58
N CYS A 368 -13.17 3.63 15.84
CA CYS A 368 -14.58 3.43 15.51
C CYS A 368 -14.81 2.13 14.73
N SER A 369 -13.93 1.79 13.78
CA SER A 369 -14.05 0.56 13.00
C SER A 369 -13.86 -0.69 13.86
N LEU A 370 -12.96 -0.64 14.85
CA LEU A 370 -12.80 -1.70 15.86
C LEU A 370 -14.06 -1.83 16.73
N CYS A 371 -14.63 -0.70 17.19
CA CYS A 371 -15.89 -0.69 17.92
C CYS A 371 -17.08 -1.20 17.09
N ALA A 372 -17.14 -0.87 15.80
CA ALA A 372 -18.16 -1.34 14.88
C ALA A 372 -18.08 -2.86 14.68
N HIS A 373 -16.86 -3.41 14.60
CA HIS A 373 -16.65 -4.86 14.54
C HIS A 373 -17.15 -5.55 15.82
N ASN A 374 -16.81 -5.02 17.00
CA ASN A 374 -17.31 -5.51 18.28
C ASN A 374 -18.84 -5.54 18.32
N LEU A 375 -19.49 -4.48 17.83
CA LEU A 375 -20.94 -4.38 17.77
C LEU A 375 -21.58 -5.39 16.78
N GLU A 376 -21.02 -5.52 15.57
CA GLU A 376 -21.56 -6.39 14.52
C GLU A 376 -21.40 -7.88 14.84
N HIS A 377 -20.25 -8.24 15.43
CA HIS A 377 -19.89 -9.64 15.70
C HIS A 377 -20.09 -10.06 17.16
N GLN A 378 -20.58 -9.16 18.02
CA GLN A 378 -20.72 -9.37 19.47
C GLN A 378 -19.39 -9.81 20.12
N THR A 379 -18.29 -9.22 19.69
CA THR A 379 -16.95 -9.46 20.24
C THR A 379 -16.56 -8.36 21.23
N ASN A 380 -15.52 -8.61 22.03
CA ASN A 380 -14.99 -7.64 22.99
C ASN A 380 -13.48 -7.47 22.78
N LEU A 381 -13.10 -7.09 21.57
CA LEU A 381 -11.72 -6.83 21.21
C LEU A 381 -11.28 -5.48 21.76
N GLY A 382 -10.16 -5.48 22.45
CA GLY A 382 -9.52 -4.25 22.92
C GLY A 382 -8.61 -3.65 21.87
N LYS A 383 -8.18 -2.41 22.10
CA LYS A 383 -7.10 -1.79 21.34
C LYS A 383 -5.77 -2.14 22.01
N ARG A 384 -4.85 -2.74 21.25
CA ARG A 384 -3.49 -3.10 21.68
C ARG A 384 -2.52 -1.93 21.53
N LYS A 385 -2.58 -1.19 20.43
CA LYS A 385 -1.81 0.06 20.20
C LYS A 385 -2.45 0.89 19.09
N ASN A 386 -2.10 2.18 19.06
CA ASN A 386 -2.33 3.00 17.87
C ASN A 386 -1.30 2.63 16.80
N GLY A 387 -1.68 2.75 15.52
CA GLY A 387 -0.91 2.29 14.38
C GLY A 387 -1.25 0.85 13.96
N HIS A 388 -0.56 0.36 12.94
CA HIS A 388 -0.74 -0.98 12.41
C HIS A 388 -0.24 -2.05 13.38
N CYS A 389 -0.84 -3.24 13.33
CA CYS A 389 -0.17 -4.42 13.85
C CYS A 389 1.12 -4.65 13.04
N GLU A 390 2.22 -4.89 13.73
CA GLU A 390 3.45 -5.34 13.06
C GLU A 390 3.21 -6.75 12.53
N GLU A 391 3.62 -7.00 11.28
CA GLU A 391 3.85 -8.38 10.86
C GLU A 391 5.01 -8.89 11.71
N ASP A 392 4.79 -9.97 12.47
CA ASP A 392 5.87 -10.63 13.22
C ASP A 392 6.98 -11.02 12.22
N ILE A 393 8.04 -10.21 12.10
CA ILE A 393 9.26 -10.52 11.32
C ILE A 393 10.12 -11.56 12.06
N THR A 394 9.53 -12.32 12.98
CA THR A 394 10.22 -13.37 13.74
C THR A 394 9.36 -14.62 13.85
N LYS A 395 9.18 -15.32 12.72
CA LYS A 395 9.00 -16.77 12.71
C LYS A 395 9.74 -17.42 11.55
#